data_AF-A0AAW4YC70-F1
#
_entry.id   AF-A0AAW4YC70-F1
#
_cell.length_a   1.000
_cell.length_b   1.000
_cell.length_c   1.000
_cell.angle_alpha   90.00
_cell.angle_beta   90.00
_cell.angle_gamma   90.00
#
_symmetry.space_group_name_H-M   'P 1'
#
loop_
_entity.id
_entity.type
_entity.pdbx_description
1 polymer ?
#
loop_
_entity_poly.entity_id
_entity_poly.type
_entity_poly.pdbx_seq_one_letter_code
_entity_poly.pdbx_strand_id
1 'polypeptide(L)' 'ISIQVQDMNNVPLKHAYVVDENDLDMASDLFNQAIDEWIEENTDEQDRLINLVMRW' A
#
# COMPACT_ATOMS: atom_id res chain seq x y z
N ILE A 1 -17.11 4.19 -10.21
CA ILE A 1 -15.82 4.93 -10.15
C ILE A 1 -14.72 3.90 -9.92
N SER A 2 -13.63 3.94 -10.68
CA SER A 2 -12.47 3.06 -10.42
C SER A 2 -11.41 3.83 -9.67
N ILE A 3 -10.99 3.32 -8.51
CA ILE A 3 -9.91 3.90 -7.70
C ILE A 3 -8.74 2.91 -7.72
N GLN A 4 -7.53 3.41 -7.90
CA GLN A 4 -6.32 2.62 -7.91
C GLN A 4 -5.28 3.28 -7.01
N VAL A 5 -4.63 2.47 -6.17
CA VAL A 5 -3.50 2.88 -5.34
C VAL A 5 -2.24 2.30 -5.97
N GLN A 6 -1.25 3.16 -6.19
CA GLN A 6 0.05 2.82 -6.75
C GLN A 6 1.15 3.35 -5.84
N ASP A 7 2.26 2.65 -5.80
CA ASP A 7 3.49 3.11 -5.16
C ASP A 7 4.12 4.30 -5.95
N MET A 8 5.09 4.99 -5.37
CA MET A 8 5.91 6.07 -5.95
C MET A 8 6.58 5.67 -7.27
N ASN A 9 6.79 4.38 -7.50
CA ASN A 9 7.34 3.83 -8.75
C ASN A 9 6.25 3.50 -9.80
N ASN A 10 5.01 3.96 -9.60
CA ASN A 10 3.81 3.59 -10.36
C ASN A 10 3.54 2.07 -10.39
N VAL A 11 4.04 1.33 -9.40
CA VAL A 11 3.72 -0.09 -9.25
C VAL A 11 2.33 -0.20 -8.62
N PRO A 12 1.38 -0.88 -9.27
CA PRO A 12 0.02 -0.97 -8.76
C PRO A 12 -0.04 -1.87 -7.51
N LEU A 13 -0.53 -1.30 -6.41
CA LEU A 13 -0.70 -2.01 -5.14
C LEU A 13 -2.08 -2.67 -5.10
N LYS A 14 -3.14 -1.89 -5.32
CA LYS A 14 -4.53 -2.38 -5.38
C LYS A 14 -5.40 -1.55 -6.31
N HIS A 15 -6.48 -2.17 -6.75
CA HIS A 15 -7.54 -1.54 -7.52
C HIS A 15 -8.89 -1.92 -6.89
N ALA A 16 -9.80 -0.96 -6.80
CA ALA A 16 -11.18 -1.18 -6.40
C ALA A 16 -12.13 -0.55 -7.42
N TYR A 17 -13.26 -1.21 -7.64
CA TYR A 17 -14.35 -0.69 -8.44
C TYR A 17 -15.51 -0.35 -7.51
N VAL A 18 -15.84 0.93 -7.44
CA VAL A 18 -16.89 1.46 -6.56
C VAL A 18 -18.14 1.70 -7.39
N VAL A 19 -19.21 0.96 -7.11
CA VAL A 19 -20.52 1.11 -7.78
C VAL A 19 -21.51 1.85 -6.90
N ASP A 20 -21.47 1.62 -5.60
CA ASP A 20 -22.33 2.28 -4.61
C ASP A 20 -21.58 2.80 -3.37
N GLU A 21 -22.32 3.35 -2.40
CA GLU A 21 -21.76 3.94 -1.18
C GLU A 21 -21.24 2.87 -0.19
N ASN A 22 -21.79 1.65 -0.19
CA ASN A 22 -21.23 0.55 0.61
C ASN A 22 -19.91 0.06 0.01
N ASP A 23 -19.78 0.11 -1.32
CA ASP A 23 -18.53 -0.19 -2.01
C ASP A 23 -17.45 0.87 -1.69
N LEU A 24 -17.82 2.11 -1.33
CA LEU A 24 -16.85 3.12 -0.89
C LEU A 24 -16.23 2.74 0.45
N ASP A 25 -17.04 2.35 1.42
CA ASP A 25 -16.56 1.94 2.74
C ASP A 25 -15.71 0.66 2.63
N MET A 26 -16.16 -0.33 1.85
CA MET A 26 -15.37 -1.54 1.59
C MET A 26 -14.08 -1.24 0.82
N ALA A 27 -14.10 -0.33 -0.15
CA ALA A 27 -12.89 0.07 -0.86
C ALA A 27 -11.92 0.81 0.06
N SER A 28 -12.43 1.66 0.96
CA SER A 28 -11.63 2.39 1.96
C SER A 28 -10.89 1.42 2.88
N ASP A 29 -11.59 0.45 3.46
CA ASP A 29 -10.98 -0.56 4.32
C ASP A 29 -9.92 -1.39 3.58
N LEU A 30 -10.22 -1.79 2.34
CA LEU A 30 -9.32 -2.56 1.50
C LEU A 30 -8.04 -1.78 1.14
N PHE A 31 -8.15 -0.47 0.91
CA PHE A 31 -6.99 0.37 0.63
C PHE A 31 -6.17 0.66 1.89
N ASN A 32 -6.80 0.89 3.04
CA ASN A 32 -6.09 1.07 4.30
C ASN A 32 -5.25 -0.17 4.63
N GLN A 33 -5.83 -1.37 4.51
CA GLN A 33 -5.09 -2.61 4.73
C GLN A 33 -3.91 -2.76 3.75
N ALA A 34 -4.13 -2.49 2.46
CA ALA A 34 -3.07 -2.63 1.46
C ALA A 34 -1.93 -1.61 1.64
N ILE A 35 -2.24 -0.41 2.15
CA ILE A 35 -1.24 0.60 2.49
C ILE A 35 -0.46 0.16 3.73
N ASP A 36 -1.14 -0.34 4.76
CA ASP A 36 -0.49 -0.82 5.98
C ASP A 36 0.46 -2.00 5.69
N GLU A 37 0.02 -2.97 4.89
CA GLU A 37 0.85 -4.09 4.42
C GLU A 37 2.07 -3.60 3.63
N TRP A 38 1.87 -2.65 2.71
CA TRP A 38 2.98 -2.08 1.95
C TRP A 38 3.97 -1.32 2.85
N ILE A 39 3.48 -0.57 3.83
CA ILE A 39 4.33 0.12 4.82
C ILE A 39 5.10 -0.91 5.64
N GLU A 40 4.48 -1.98 6.13
CA GLU A 40 5.14 -3.01 6.93
C GLU A 40 6.26 -3.71 6.12
N GLU A 41 5.96 -4.16 4.90
CA GLU A 41 6.94 -4.78 4.01
C GLU A 41 8.10 -3.84 3.68
N ASN A 42 7.83 -2.57 3.41
CA ASN A 42 8.87 -1.60 3.06
C ASN A 42 9.60 -1.02 4.27
N THR A 43 9.00 -1.01 5.46
CA THR A 43 9.68 -0.55 6.69
C THR A 43 10.64 -1.62 7.18
N ASP A 44 10.28 -2.90 7.14
CA ASP A 44 11.21 -4.01 7.43
C ASP A 44 12.34 -4.08 6.40
N GLU A 45 12.05 -3.88 5.11
CA GLU A 45 13.07 -3.84 4.06
C GLU A 45 13.95 -2.58 4.20
N GLN A 46 13.37 -1.41 4.50
CA GLN A 46 14.14 -0.18 4.76
C GLN A 46 14.98 -0.29 6.04
N ASP A 47 14.47 -0.89 7.11
CA ASP A 47 15.24 -1.15 8.33
C ASP A 47 16.36 -2.17 8.08
N ARG A 48 16.12 -3.20 7.24
CA ARG A 48 17.20 -4.09 6.76
C ARG A 48 18.24 -3.34 5.96
N LEU A 49 17.85 -2.45 5.06
CA LEU A 49 18.75 -1.64 4.25
C LEU A 49 19.55 -0.64 5.11
N ILE A 50 18.91 0.04 6.07
CA ILE A 50 19.56 0.92 7.06
C ILE A 50 20.58 0.13 7.88
N ASN A 51 20.20 -1.06 8.37
CA ASN A 51 21.10 -1.94 9.12
C ASN A 51 22.27 -2.47 8.28
N LEU A 52 22.08 -2.69 6.97
CA LEU A 52 23.16 -3.07 6.06
C LEU A 52 24.14 -1.91 5.81
N VAL A 53 23.63 -0.69 5.64
CA VAL A 53 24.44 0.52 5.43
C VAL A 53 25.21 0.90 6.70
N MET A 54 24.62 0.72 7.88
CA MET A 54 25.26 1.04 9.18
C MET A 54 26.30 0.00 9.64
N ARG A 55 26.47 -1.13 8.94
CA ARG A 55 27.50 -2.16 9.25
C ARG A 55 28.86 -1.92 8.57
N TRP A 56 29.09 -0.74 8.00
CA TRP A 56 30.38 -0.34 7.42
C TRP A 56 31.11 0.70 8.27
#